data_AF-A0A8J5TWG1-F1
#
_entry.id   AF-A0A8J5TWG1-F1
#
_cell.length_a   1.000
_cell.length_b   1.000
_cell.length_c   1.000
_cell.angle_alpha   90.00
_cell.angle_beta   90.00
_cell.angle_gamma   90.00
#
_symmetry.space_group_name_H-M   'P 1'
#
loop_
_entity.id
_entity.type
_entity.pdbx_description
1 polymer ?
#
loop_
_entity_poly.entity_id
_entity_poly.type
_entity_poly.pdbx_seq_one_letter_code
_entity_poly.pdbx_strand_id
1 'polypeptide(L)'
;MANPTKDNLYGYDANKILPIIASAIIGISLIGHYIQNTRYKFWRVTFFMFYAGLFFCIGWVVRAISVRKPDSLPLYMISSIFIYLAPPVYSAAEYNTLGRLMHYLPMHSIINPNRIVYIFVFLGSLVEVLTAIGASWMAAGNGRQDEDRLTSGATFMAIAVILQGTIEIGFIAMVGVLHRRCSKAGMLPANVRTLFIMLYGTSILILIRCVFRAVETFELRDILSSGEDNSNALMKREWPFYVLEAIPVALYTYWLNIIHPGRYLPHDQRQYLDFDGKTERMGPGWIHKRHWAMFIADPFDFIGMLSMKKRDPYYLRPNEWPETDNCFAQGRGSNVKPGKYKALSKNESNESSV
;
A
#
# COMPACT_ATOMS: atom_id res chain seq x y z
N MET A 1 -23.75 13.73 -9.70
CA MET A 1 -24.56 12.59 -9.20
C MET A 1 -25.89 12.62 -9.94
N ALA A 2 -26.42 11.49 -10.44
CA ALA A 2 -27.85 11.44 -10.76
C ALA A 2 -28.61 11.80 -9.48
N ASN A 3 -29.54 12.76 -9.55
CA ASN A 3 -30.11 13.40 -8.35
C ASN A 3 -30.59 12.33 -7.35
N PRO A 4 -29.87 12.11 -6.22
CA PRO A 4 -30.30 11.13 -5.24
C PRO A 4 -31.65 11.59 -4.71
N THR A 5 -32.68 10.78 -4.91
CA THR A 5 -33.99 11.06 -4.35
C THR A 5 -34.00 10.60 -2.90
N LYS A 6 -34.93 11.10 -2.10
CA LYS A 6 -35.13 10.61 -0.72
C LYS A 6 -35.30 9.10 -0.64
N ASP A 7 -35.78 8.50 -1.73
CA ASP A 7 -36.08 7.07 -1.84
C ASP A 7 -34.93 6.25 -2.45
N ASN A 8 -33.94 6.89 -3.09
CA ASN A 8 -32.78 6.20 -3.67
C ASN A 8 -31.51 7.05 -3.66
N LEU A 9 -30.64 6.74 -2.70
CA LEU A 9 -29.35 7.41 -2.53
C LEU A 9 -28.32 7.10 -3.63
N TYR A 10 -28.51 6.05 -4.42
CA TYR A 10 -27.62 5.71 -5.53
C TYR A 10 -27.89 6.54 -6.78
N GLY A 11 -29.11 7.08 -6.95
CA GLY A 11 -29.52 7.81 -8.15
C GLY A 11 -29.67 6.95 -9.41
N TYR A 12 -29.52 5.62 -9.30
CA TYR A 12 -29.75 4.62 -10.34
C TYR A 12 -30.27 3.30 -9.73
N ASP A 13 -30.82 2.39 -10.54
CA ASP A 13 -31.21 1.05 -10.07
C ASP A 13 -29.96 0.17 -9.92
N ALA A 14 -29.47 0.06 -8.69
CA ALA A 14 -28.23 -0.64 -8.38
C ALA A 14 -28.40 -2.17 -8.38
N ASN A 15 -27.42 -2.88 -8.90
CA ASN A 15 -27.47 -4.32 -9.05
C ASN A 15 -27.42 -5.04 -7.69
N LYS A 16 -28.41 -5.89 -7.42
CA LYS A 16 -28.54 -6.62 -6.14
C LYS A 16 -27.62 -7.84 -6.00
N ILE A 17 -27.07 -8.33 -7.11
CA ILE A 17 -26.30 -9.57 -7.22
C ILE A 17 -24.78 -9.28 -7.21
N LEU A 18 -24.34 -8.27 -7.97
CA LEU A 18 -22.91 -7.94 -8.10
C LEU A 18 -22.18 -7.70 -6.76
N PRO A 19 -22.75 -6.99 -5.75
CA PRO A 19 -22.10 -6.83 -4.45
C PRO A 19 -21.88 -8.15 -3.70
N ILE A 20 -22.77 -9.14 -3.89
CA ILE A 20 -22.66 -10.47 -3.26
C ILE A 20 -21.51 -11.26 -3.90
N ILE A 21 -21.41 -11.20 -5.22
CA ILE A 21 -20.30 -11.83 -5.95
C ILE A 21 -18.98 -11.18 -5.53
N ALA A 22 -18.93 -9.84 -5.48
CA ALA A 22 -17.75 -9.11 -5.04
C ALA A 22 -17.35 -9.47 -3.60
N SER A 23 -18.30 -9.53 -2.65
CA SER A 23 -17.99 -9.91 -1.27
C SER A 23 -17.46 -11.33 -1.15
N ALA A 24 -18.01 -12.29 -1.92
CA ALA A 24 -17.50 -13.67 -1.95
C ALA A 24 -16.07 -13.75 -2.49
N ILE A 25 -15.78 -13.07 -3.61
CA ILE A 25 -14.44 -13.02 -4.22
C ILE A 25 -13.43 -12.43 -3.22
N ILE A 26 -13.74 -11.29 -2.61
CA ILE A 26 -12.84 -10.65 -1.65
C ILE A 26 -12.71 -11.46 -0.36
N GLY A 27 -13.80 -12.08 0.11
CA GLY A 27 -13.79 -12.95 1.28
C GLY A 27 -12.88 -14.17 1.11
N ILE A 28 -12.94 -14.83 -0.05
CA ILE A 28 -12.03 -15.95 -0.38
C ILE A 28 -10.57 -15.47 -0.37
N SER A 29 -10.30 -14.32 -1.00
CA SER A 29 -8.96 -13.73 -1.02
C SER A 29 -8.45 -13.41 0.40
N LEU A 30 -9.31 -12.87 1.26
CA LEU A 30 -8.98 -12.52 2.65
C LEU A 30 -8.65 -13.75 3.49
N ILE A 31 -9.42 -14.83 3.36
CA ILE A 31 -9.15 -16.12 4.03
C ILE A 31 -7.81 -16.68 3.55
N GLY A 32 -7.54 -16.63 2.24
CA GLY A 32 -6.25 -17.01 1.66
C GLY A 32 -5.09 -16.25 2.30
N HIS A 33 -5.19 -14.92 2.38
CA HIS A 33 -4.19 -14.06 3.02
C HIS A 33 -3.97 -14.39 4.50
N TYR A 34 -5.04 -14.64 5.25
CA TYR A 34 -4.96 -15.04 6.66
C TYR A 34 -4.15 -16.34 6.84
N ILE A 35 -4.45 -17.35 6.02
CA ILE A 35 -3.75 -18.65 6.04
C ILE A 35 -2.28 -18.47 5.62
N GLN A 36 -2.00 -17.63 4.62
CA GLN A 36 -0.63 -17.35 4.19
C GLN A 36 0.17 -16.61 5.27
N ASN A 37 -0.43 -15.61 5.92
CA ASN A 37 0.21 -14.82 6.98
C ASN A 37 0.58 -15.68 8.19
N THR A 38 -0.32 -16.57 8.61
CA THR A 38 -0.04 -17.53 9.69
C THR A 38 1.04 -18.52 9.29
N ARG A 39 0.99 -19.07 8.07
CA ARG A 39 1.97 -20.04 7.55
C ARG A 39 3.38 -19.44 7.41
N TYR A 40 3.50 -18.23 6.87
CA TYR A 40 4.78 -17.55 6.64
C TYR A 40 5.23 -16.68 7.84
N LYS A 41 4.44 -16.62 8.92
CA LYS A 41 4.67 -15.78 10.10
C LYS A 41 4.95 -14.31 9.75
N PHE A 42 4.43 -13.81 8.64
CA PHE A 42 4.83 -12.52 8.05
C PHE A 42 3.92 -11.35 8.44
N TRP A 43 3.13 -11.53 9.51
CA TRP A 43 2.09 -10.62 9.99
C TRP A 43 2.51 -9.15 10.15
N ARG A 44 3.75 -8.88 10.59
CA ARG A 44 4.21 -7.49 10.77
C ARG A 44 4.28 -6.69 9.47
N VAL A 45 4.53 -7.36 8.35
CA VAL A 45 4.68 -6.71 7.04
C VAL A 45 3.34 -6.65 6.32
N THR A 46 2.58 -7.73 6.40
CA THR A 46 1.29 -7.90 5.71
C THR A 46 0.10 -7.46 6.56
N PHE A 47 0.34 -6.84 7.72
CA PHE A 47 -0.68 -6.30 8.61
C PHE A 47 -1.70 -5.46 7.84
N PHE A 48 -1.24 -4.45 7.10
CA PHE A 48 -2.10 -3.58 6.30
C PHE A 48 -2.89 -4.34 5.22
N MET A 49 -2.32 -5.40 4.62
CA MET A 49 -3.02 -6.21 3.60
C MET A 49 -4.25 -6.89 4.18
N PHE A 50 -4.14 -7.43 5.40
CA PHE A 50 -5.26 -8.10 6.07
C PHE A 50 -6.39 -7.10 6.40
N TYR A 51 -6.06 -5.97 7.01
CA TYR A 51 -7.07 -4.96 7.37
C TYR A 51 -7.70 -4.30 6.14
N ALA A 52 -6.93 -4.05 5.07
CA ALA A 52 -7.47 -3.57 3.81
C ALA A 52 -8.50 -4.56 3.23
N GLY A 53 -8.17 -5.86 3.19
CA GLY A 53 -9.10 -6.89 2.71
C GLY A 53 -10.34 -7.04 3.60
N LEU A 54 -10.18 -6.90 4.92
CA LEU A 54 -11.30 -6.89 5.86
C LEU A 54 -12.24 -5.71 5.61
N PHE A 55 -11.70 -4.50 5.50
CA PHE A 55 -12.48 -3.30 5.19
C PHE A 55 -13.20 -3.41 3.85
N PHE A 56 -12.50 -3.88 2.82
CA PHE A 56 -13.12 -4.06 1.50
C PHE A 56 -14.25 -5.08 1.53
N CYS A 57 -14.04 -6.22 2.20
CA CYS A 57 -15.07 -7.25 2.37
C CYS A 57 -16.31 -6.71 3.09
N ILE A 58 -16.11 -5.99 4.21
CA ILE A 58 -17.19 -5.34 4.96
C ILE A 58 -17.95 -4.36 4.05
N GLY A 59 -17.22 -3.54 3.29
CA GLY A 59 -17.83 -2.59 2.35
C GLY A 59 -18.77 -3.26 1.34
N TRP A 60 -18.35 -4.37 0.73
CA TRP A 60 -19.18 -5.12 -0.22
C TRP A 60 -20.35 -5.85 0.42
N VAL A 61 -20.16 -6.43 1.61
CA VAL A 61 -21.25 -7.06 2.38
C VAL A 61 -22.31 -6.01 2.73
N VAL A 62 -21.90 -4.86 3.26
CA VAL A 62 -22.82 -3.77 3.59
C VAL A 62 -23.46 -3.20 2.32
N ARG A 63 -22.74 -3.08 1.20
CA ARG A 63 -23.32 -2.67 -0.09
C ARG A 63 -24.42 -3.63 -0.55
N ALA A 64 -24.25 -4.94 -0.37
CA ALA A 64 -25.27 -5.93 -0.72
C ALA A 64 -26.58 -5.73 0.08
N ILE A 65 -26.48 -5.28 1.33
CA ILE A 65 -27.64 -4.94 2.17
C ILE A 65 -28.21 -3.57 1.77
N SER A 66 -27.34 -2.60 1.54
CA SER A 66 -27.68 -1.21 1.21
C SER A 66 -28.47 -1.10 -0.10
N VAL A 67 -28.12 -1.87 -1.13
CA VAL A 67 -28.86 -1.90 -2.41
C VAL A 67 -30.30 -2.45 -2.26
N ARG A 68 -30.59 -3.19 -1.17
CA ARG A 68 -31.94 -3.66 -0.85
C ARG A 68 -32.74 -2.69 0.03
N LYS A 69 -32.06 -1.69 0.61
CA LYS A 69 -32.61 -0.61 1.44
C LYS A 69 -32.04 0.74 0.97
N PRO A 70 -32.37 1.18 -0.25
CA PRO A 70 -31.72 2.33 -0.90
C PRO A 70 -32.04 3.68 -0.25
N ASP A 71 -33.03 3.70 0.65
CA ASP A 71 -33.45 4.80 1.51
C ASP A 71 -32.57 4.98 2.77
N SER A 72 -31.82 3.94 3.14
CA SER A 72 -31.04 3.93 4.39
C SER A 72 -29.67 4.61 4.22
N LEU A 73 -29.61 5.90 4.57
CA LEU A 73 -28.36 6.70 4.59
C LEU A 73 -27.20 6.05 5.35
N PRO A 74 -27.38 5.47 6.56
CA PRO A 74 -26.26 4.86 7.28
C PRO A 74 -25.61 3.69 6.53
N LEU A 75 -26.42 2.82 5.90
CA LEU A 75 -25.93 1.68 5.12
C LEU A 75 -25.16 2.15 3.88
N TYR A 76 -25.69 3.16 3.18
CA TYR A 76 -25.01 3.76 2.03
C TYR A 76 -23.66 4.35 2.43
N MET A 77 -23.61 5.14 3.51
CA MET A 77 -22.38 5.76 4.01
C MET A 77 -21.35 4.71 4.44
N ILE A 78 -21.74 3.74 5.27
CA ILE A 78 -20.85 2.69 5.75
C ILE A 78 -20.27 1.91 4.56
N SER A 79 -21.11 1.49 3.62
CA SER A 79 -20.63 0.77 2.44
C SER A 79 -19.61 1.58 1.62
N SER A 80 -19.90 2.86 1.38
CA SER A 80 -19.03 3.74 0.58
C SER A 80 -17.70 4.00 1.28
N ILE A 81 -17.73 4.30 2.58
CA ILE A 81 -16.51 4.55 3.38
C ILE A 81 -15.60 3.33 3.35
N PHE A 82 -16.14 2.12 3.62
CA PHE A 82 -15.32 0.91 3.68
C PHE A 82 -14.75 0.49 2.31
N ILE A 83 -15.51 0.65 1.22
CA ILE A 83 -15.02 0.39 -0.14
C ILE A 83 -13.91 1.38 -0.51
N TYR A 84 -14.04 2.65 -0.10
CA TYR A 84 -13.11 3.71 -0.48
C TYR A 84 -11.85 3.76 0.39
N LEU A 85 -11.96 3.38 1.66
CA LEU A 85 -10.86 3.33 2.62
C LEU A 85 -9.88 2.17 2.36
N ALA A 86 -10.36 1.04 1.83
CA ALA A 86 -9.52 -0.15 1.70
C ALA A 86 -8.27 0.07 0.81
N PRO A 87 -8.33 0.76 -0.32
CA PRO A 87 -7.18 0.84 -1.24
C PRO A 87 -6.03 1.72 -0.77
N PRO A 88 -6.25 2.88 -0.11
CA PRO A 88 -5.19 3.56 0.63
C PRO A 88 -4.48 2.65 1.64
N VAL A 89 -5.23 1.77 2.33
CA VAL A 89 -4.65 0.79 3.27
C VAL A 89 -3.88 -0.31 2.51
N TYR A 90 -4.32 -0.69 1.31
CA TYR A 90 -3.55 -1.58 0.44
C TYR A 90 -2.23 -0.93 -0.01
N SER A 91 -2.22 0.34 -0.43
CA SER A 91 -0.99 1.07 -0.74
C SER A 91 -0.03 1.11 0.46
N ALA A 92 -0.55 1.31 1.68
CA ALA A 92 0.26 1.21 2.91
C ALA A 92 1.00 -0.13 3.05
N ALA A 93 0.40 -1.22 2.56
CA ALA A 93 1.03 -2.53 2.55
C ALA A 93 2.15 -2.68 1.51
N GLU A 94 2.02 -2.02 0.35
CA GLU A 94 3.09 -1.95 -0.65
C GLU A 94 4.27 -1.15 -0.11
N TYR A 95 4.00 -0.03 0.57
CA TYR A 95 5.01 0.80 1.20
C TYR A 95 5.82 -0.01 2.23
N ASN A 96 5.12 -0.83 3.04
CA ASN A 96 5.77 -1.75 3.96
C ASN A 96 6.60 -2.80 3.24
N THR A 97 6.08 -3.39 2.16
CA THR A 97 6.81 -4.39 1.38
C THR A 97 8.07 -3.82 0.72
N LEU A 98 8.01 -2.60 0.18
CA LEU A 98 9.18 -1.88 -0.34
C LEU A 98 10.19 -1.59 0.78
N GLY A 99 9.74 -1.14 1.95
CA GLY A 99 10.61 -0.96 3.12
C GLY A 99 11.30 -2.26 3.55
N ARG A 100 10.64 -3.41 3.43
CA ARG A 100 11.27 -4.71 3.69
C ARG A 100 12.25 -5.11 2.59
N LEU A 101 11.95 -4.82 1.33
CA LEU A 101 12.88 -5.03 0.23
C LEU A 101 14.15 -4.19 0.39
N MET A 102 14.04 -2.94 0.87
CA MET A 102 15.20 -2.10 1.15
C MET A 102 16.01 -2.54 2.39
N HIS A 103 15.37 -3.20 3.37
CA HIS A 103 16.12 -3.88 4.45
C HIS A 103 16.96 -5.04 3.90
N TYR A 104 16.39 -5.80 2.97
CA TYR A 104 17.05 -6.92 2.34
C TYR A 104 18.16 -6.49 1.36
N LEU A 105 18.02 -5.32 0.73
CA LEU A 105 19.02 -4.72 -0.18
C LEU A 105 19.55 -3.38 0.36
N PRO A 106 20.27 -3.38 1.49
CA PRO A 106 20.70 -2.16 2.16
C PRO A 106 21.61 -1.29 1.28
N MET A 107 22.37 -1.89 0.35
CA MET A 107 23.29 -1.23 -0.59
C MET A 107 22.59 -0.23 -1.51
N HIS A 108 21.36 -0.56 -1.91
CA HIS A 108 20.63 0.17 -2.95
C HIS A 108 19.52 1.05 -2.39
N SER A 109 19.26 0.94 -1.08
CA SER A 109 18.30 1.75 -0.33
C SER A 109 18.48 3.24 -0.63
N ILE A 110 17.40 3.89 -1.06
CA ILE A 110 17.40 5.31 -1.41
C ILE A 110 17.20 6.15 -0.14
N ILE A 111 16.27 5.71 0.70
CA ILE A 111 15.89 6.31 1.98
C ILE A 111 16.05 5.25 3.06
N ASN A 112 16.02 5.65 4.32
CA ASN A 112 15.96 4.73 5.44
C ASN A 112 14.70 3.82 5.37
N PRO A 113 14.87 2.49 5.32
CA PRO A 113 13.80 1.51 5.17
C PRO A 113 12.78 1.47 6.31
N ASN A 114 13.15 1.90 7.51
CA ASN A 114 12.18 2.01 8.60
C ASN A 114 11.29 3.24 8.44
N ARG A 115 11.78 4.29 7.77
CA ARG A 115 11.08 5.58 7.68
C ARG A 115 10.15 5.70 6.49
N ILE A 116 10.48 5.01 5.39
CA ILE A 116 9.67 5.03 4.17
C ILE A 116 8.21 4.68 4.47
N VAL A 117 7.96 3.66 5.30
CA VAL A 117 6.61 3.23 5.68
C VAL A 117 5.88 4.35 6.41
N TYR A 118 6.51 4.98 7.40
CA TYR A 118 5.88 6.06 8.16
C TYR A 118 5.57 7.29 7.29
N ILE A 119 6.48 7.65 6.37
CA ILE A 119 6.29 8.80 5.48
C ILE A 119 5.10 8.56 4.57
N PHE A 120 5.07 7.43 3.86
CA PHE A 120 4.01 7.19 2.90
C PHE A 120 2.66 6.89 3.58
N VAL A 121 2.65 6.26 4.76
CA VAL A 121 1.43 6.11 5.57
C VAL A 121 0.92 7.46 6.06
N PHE A 122 1.82 8.37 6.47
CA PHE A 122 1.44 9.73 6.85
C PHE A 122 0.85 10.51 5.67
N LEU A 123 1.54 10.51 4.52
CA LEU A 123 1.06 11.17 3.31
C LEU A 123 -0.28 10.61 2.85
N GLY A 124 -0.46 9.27 2.87
CA GLY A 124 -1.75 8.64 2.60
C GLY A 124 -2.83 9.03 3.61
N SER A 125 -2.50 9.09 4.90
CA SER A 125 -3.47 9.53 5.92
C SER A 125 -3.90 10.99 5.73
N LEU A 126 -2.99 11.86 5.28
CA LEU A 126 -3.30 13.25 4.96
C LEU A 126 -4.27 13.35 3.78
N VAL A 127 -4.07 12.54 2.73
CA VAL A 127 -5.01 12.44 1.61
C VAL A 127 -6.39 12.01 2.09
N GLU A 128 -6.48 10.98 2.93
CA GLU A 128 -7.76 10.47 3.43
C GLU A 128 -8.48 11.49 4.31
N VAL A 129 -7.74 12.26 5.12
CA VAL A 129 -8.31 13.38 5.90
C VAL A 129 -8.90 14.44 4.98
N LEU A 130 -8.17 14.86 3.93
CA LEU A 130 -8.68 15.83 2.95
C LEU A 130 -9.92 15.31 2.22
N THR A 131 -9.93 14.03 1.86
CA THR A 131 -11.08 13.36 1.23
C THR A 131 -12.29 13.34 2.15
N ALA A 132 -12.09 12.99 3.43
CA ALA A 132 -13.16 12.97 4.43
C ALA A 132 -13.74 14.37 4.71
N ILE A 133 -12.89 15.40 4.79
CA ILE A 133 -13.31 16.79 4.92
C ILE A 133 -14.13 17.21 3.69
N GLY A 134 -13.62 16.93 2.49
CA GLY A 134 -14.30 17.26 1.23
C GLY A 134 -15.68 16.61 1.11
N ALA A 135 -15.76 15.31 1.38
CA ALA A 135 -17.03 14.56 1.39
C ALA A 135 -18.01 15.10 2.44
N SER A 136 -17.53 15.42 3.65
CA SER A 136 -18.36 15.95 4.74
C SER A 136 -18.92 17.33 4.42
N TRP A 137 -18.10 18.21 3.82
CA TRP A 137 -18.54 19.55 3.43
C TRP A 137 -19.55 19.52 2.30
N MET A 138 -19.38 18.64 1.31
CA MET A 138 -20.39 18.47 0.27
C MET A 138 -21.72 17.95 0.84
N ALA A 139 -21.67 16.98 1.75
CA ALA A 139 -22.88 16.45 2.38
C ALA A 139 -23.63 17.54 3.18
N ALA A 140 -22.89 18.36 3.94
CA ALA A 140 -23.45 19.48 4.69
C ALA A 140 -23.98 20.60 3.78
N GLY A 141 -23.28 20.89 2.68
CA GLY A 141 -23.67 21.91 1.71
C GLY A 141 -24.96 21.56 0.99
N ASN A 142 -25.11 20.31 0.55
CA ASN A 142 -26.31 19.83 -0.14
C ASN A 142 -27.55 19.90 0.76
N GLY A 143 -27.40 19.55 2.04
CA GLY A 143 -28.50 19.62 3.01
C GLY A 143 -28.95 21.05 3.37
N ARG A 144 -28.12 22.06 3.11
CA ARG A 144 -28.37 23.47 3.48
C ARG A 144 -28.50 24.41 2.27
N GLN A 145 -28.39 23.90 1.04
CA GLN A 145 -28.28 24.71 -0.19
C GLN A 145 -27.16 25.76 -0.08
N ASP A 146 -26.04 25.36 0.52
CA ASP A 146 -24.86 26.21 0.77
C ASP A 146 -23.81 25.94 -0.32
N GLU A 147 -23.84 26.76 -1.37
CA GLU A 147 -23.00 26.63 -2.56
C GLU A 147 -21.50 26.76 -2.26
N ASP A 148 -21.14 27.62 -1.30
CA ASP A 148 -19.75 27.82 -0.88
C ASP A 148 -19.17 26.53 -0.26
N ARG A 149 -19.96 25.86 0.58
CA ARG A 149 -19.57 24.56 1.15
C ARG A 149 -19.48 23.45 0.11
N LEU A 150 -20.41 23.43 -0.85
CA LEU A 150 -20.38 22.45 -1.95
C LEU A 150 -19.11 22.59 -2.78
N THR A 151 -18.80 23.81 -3.21
CA THR A 151 -17.63 24.14 -4.03
C THR A 151 -16.33 23.88 -3.28
N SER A 152 -16.27 24.27 -2.00
CA SER A 152 -15.10 24.02 -1.17
C SER A 152 -14.89 22.52 -0.93
N GLY A 153 -15.96 21.76 -0.68
CA GLY A 153 -15.89 20.31 -0.52
C GLY A 153 -15.38 19.59 -1.77
N ALA A 154 -15.89 19.97 -2.95
CA ALA A 154 -15.40 19.47 -4.23
C ALA A 154 -13.91 19.81 -4.46
N THR A 155 -13.49 21.00 -4.06
CA THR A 155 -12.08 21.44 -4.14
C THR A 155 -11.18 20.60 -3.24
N PHE A 156 -11.58 20.32 -2.00
CA PHE A 156 -10.81 19.46 -1.09
C PHE A 156 -10.62 18.04 -1.65
N MET A 157 -11.66 17.44 -2.22
CA MET A 157 -11.54 16.13 -2.87
C MET A 157 -10.63 16.17 -4.09
N ALA A 158 -10.73 17.21 -4.93
CA ALA A 158 -9.84 17.34 -6.10
C ALA A 158 -8.37 17.44 -5.68
N ILE A 159 -8.06 18.23 -4.64
CA ILE A 159 -6.72 18.32 -4.05
C ILE A 159 -6.27 16.95 -3.53
N ALA A 160 -7.14 16.25 -2.80
CA ALA A 160 -6.82 14.94 -2.23
C ALA A 160 -6.45 13.92 -3.32
N VAL A 161 -7.23 13.86 -4.40
CA VAL A 161 -7.00 12.89 -5.47
C VAL A 161 -5.76 13.23 -6.32
N ILE A 162 -5.49 14.51 -6.58
CA ILE A 162 -4.22 14.91 -7.23
C ILE A 162 -3.03 14.51 -6.35
N LEU A 163 -3.11 14.76 -5.05
CA LEU A 163 -2.06 14.41 -4.10
C LEU A 163 -1.87 12.88 -4.04
N GLN A 164 -2.95 12.10 -4.00
CA GLN A 164 -2.92 10.64 -4.04
C GLN A 164 -2.20 10.12 -5.28
N GLY A 165 -2.57 10.63 -6.47
CA GLY A 165 -1.91 10.24 -7.72
C GLY A 165 -0.43 10.62 -7.75
N THR A 166 -0.08 11.79 -7.22
CA THR A 166 1.32 12.25 -7.11
C THR A 166 2.14 11.33 -6.19
N ILE A 167 1.58 10.93 -5.05
CA ILE A 167 2.22 10.00 -4.11
C ILE A 167 2.45 8.64 -4.77
N GLU A 168 1.44 8.10 -5.46
CA GLU A 168 1.53 6.80 -6.15
C GLU A 168 2.58 6.83 -7.28
N ILE A 169 2.60 7.87 -8.11
CA ILE A 169 3.63 8.05 -9.14
C ILE A 169 5.02 8.15 -8.51
N GLY A 170 5.15 8.89 -7.40
CA GLY A 170 6.38 8.99 -6.63
C GLY A 170 6.85 7.64 -6.07
N PHE A 171 5.92 6.80 -5.60
CA PHE A 171 6.20 5.44 -5.15
C PHE A 171 6.70 4.56 -6.31
N ILE A 172 6.01 4.56 -7.45
CA ILE A 172 6.43 3.81 -8.65
C ILE A 172 7.83 4.25 -9.11
N ALA A 173 8.09 5.56 -9.13
CA ALA A 173 9.41 6.10 -9.45
C ALA A 173 10.49 5.59 -8.49
N MET A 174 10.19 5.52 -7.18
CA MET A 174 11.11 5.00 -6.18
C MET A 174 11.41 3.50 -6.38
N VAL A 175 10.38 2.70 -6.69
CA VAL A 175 10.54 1.28 -7.07
C VAL A 175 11.42 1.18 -8.33
N GLY A 176 11.19 2.02 -9.34
CA GLY A 176 11.98 2.13 -10.55
C GLY A 176 13.46 2.44 -10.31
N VAL A 177 13.75 3.41 -9.46
CA VAL A 177 15.13 3.77 -9.09
C VAL A 177 15.81 2.61 -8.35
N LEU A 178 15.12 1.97 -7.40
CA LEU A 178 15.66 0.82 -6.68
C LEU A 178 15.94 -0.35 -7.62
N HIS A 179 15.00 -0.68 -8.52
CA HIS A 179 15.15 -1.72 -9.52
C HIS A 179 16.33 -1.44 -10.45
N ARG A 180 16.45 -0.21 -10.97
CA ARG A 180 17.57 0.20 -11.84
C ARG A 180 18.93 0.06 -11.13
N ARG A 181 19.01 0.44 -9.85
CA ARG A 181 20.24 0.27 -9.04
C ARG A 181 20.61 -1.20 -8.88
N CYS A 182 19.65 -2.06 -8.56
CA CYS A 182 19.88 -3.51 -8.41
C CYS A 182 20.27 -4.16 -9.75
N SER A 183 19.60 -3.77 -10.84
CA SER A 183 19.92 -4.27 -12.19
C SER A 183 21.32 -3.89 -12.63
N LYS A 184 21.76 -2.64 -12.38
CA LYS A 184 23.11 -2.18 -12.72
C LYS A 184 24.19 -2.92 -11.93
N ALA A 185 23.88 -3.32 -10.70
CA ALA A 185 24.78 -4.07 -9.84
C ALA A 185 24.75 -5.60 -10.09
N GLY A 186 23.89 -6.10 -10.97
CA GLY A 186 23.71 -7.55 -11.18
C GLY A 186 23.05 -8.27 -9.99
N MET A 187 22.44 -7.55 -9.05
CA MET A 187 21.86 -8.07 -7.80
C MET A 187 20.34 -8.30 -7.93
N LEU A 188 19.92 -9.03 -8.96
CA LEU A 188 18.51 -9.39 -9.20
C LEU A 188 18.28 -10.91 -9.19
N PRO A 189 18.48 -11.58 -8.03
CA PRO A 189 18.06 -12.97 -7.89
C PRO A 189 16.54 -13.12 -8.10
N ALA A 190 16.10 -14.36 -8.38
CA ALA A 190 14.72 -14.63 -8.80
C ALA A 190 13.67 -14.15 -7.77
N ASN A 191 13.97 -14.23 -6.47
CA ASN A 191 13.11 -13.73 -5.41
C ASN A 191 12.93 -12.21 -5.48
N VAL A 192 14.02 -11.44 -5.65
CA VAL A 192 14.00 -9.98 -5.77
C VAL A 192 13.29 -9.54 -7.05
N ARG A 193 13.58 -10.19 -8.18
CA ARG A 193 12.91 -9.91 -9.45
C ARG A 193 11.39 -10.12 -9.35
N THR A 194 10.97 -11.20 -8.69
CA THR A 194 9.55 -11.51 -8.48
C THR A 194 8.87 -10.47 -7.59
N LEU A 195 9.57 -9.95 -6.57
CA LEU A 195 9.06 -8.85 -5.74
C LEU A 195 8.92 -7.54 -6.52
N PHE A 196 9.84 -7.23 -7.43
CA PHE A 196 9.67 -6.06 -8.31
C PHE A 196 8.46 -6.22 -9.24
N ILE A 197 8.27 -7.41 -9.84
CA ILE A 197 7.08 -7.70 -10.65
C ILE A 197 5.81 -7.55 -9.82
N MET A 198 5.84 -8.01 -8.56
CA MET A 198 4.74 -7.83 -7.63
C MET A 198 4.42 -6.35 -7.44
N LEU A 199 5.41 -5.55 -7.01
CA LEU A 199 5.26 -4.12 -6.75
C LEU A 199 4.79 -3.34 -7.99
N TYR A 200 5.31 -3.63 -9.18
CA TYR A 200 4.83 -2.96 -10.40
C TYR A 200 3.39 -3.35 -10.73
N GLY A 201 3.06 -4.64 -10.66
CA GLY A 201 1.72 -5.12 -10.95
C GLY A 201 0.67 -4.51 -10.02
N THR A 202 0.97 -4.48 -8.73
CA THR A 202 0.08 -3.93 -7.71
C THR A 202 -0.03 -2.40 -7.82
N SER A 203 1.07 -1.67 -8.03
CA SER A 203 1.03 -0.22 -8.22
C SER A 203 0.29 0.20 -9.49
N ILE A 204 0.38 -0.55 -10.60
CA ILE A 204 -0.40 -0.25 -11.81
C ILE A 204 -1.90 -0.34 -11.53
N LEU A 205 -2.34 -1.34 -10.76
CA LEU A 205 -3.75 -1.51 -10.40
C LEU A 205 -4.26 -0.36 -9.52
N ILE A 206 -3.45 0.09 -8.56
CA ILE A 206 -3.76 1.27 -7.74
C ILE A 206 -3.76 2.55 -8.59
N LEU A 207 -2.83 2.70 -9.53
CA LEU A 207 -2.76 3.85 -10.41
C LEU A 207 -4.01 3.96 -11.30
N ILE A 208 -4.49 2.85 -11.87
CA ILE A 208 -5.75 2.81 -12.65
C ILE A 208 -6.91 3.37 -11.81
N ARG A 209 -7.04 2.91 -10.56
CA ARG A 209 -8.04 3.42 -9.61
C ARG A 209 -7.85 4.91 -9.34
N CYS A 210 -6.62 5.37 -9.07
CA CYS A 210 -6.34 6.78 -8.82
C CYS A 210 -6.75 7.67 -10.01
N VAL A 211 -6.51 7.22 -11.25
CA VAL A 211 -6.94 7.91 -12.47
C VAL A 211 -8.46 7.95 -12.57
N PHE A 212 -9.14 6.82 -12.35
CA PHE A 212 -10.61 6.80 -12.33
C PHE A 212 -11.18 7.75 -11.29
N ARG A 213 -10.59 7.80 -10.10
CA ARG A 213 -10.99 8.72 -9.04
C ARG A 213 -10.74 10.18 -9.35
N ALA A 214 -9.67 10.47 -10.08
CA ALA A 214 -9.42 11.82 -10.55
C ALA A 214 -10.54 12.24 -11.49
N VAL A 215 -10.82 11.41 -12.52
CA VAL A 215 -11.89 11.67 -13.49
C VAL A 215 -13.24 11.84 -12.80
N GLU A 216 -13.63 10.93 -11.90
CA GLU A 216 -14.89 11.00 -11.16
C GLU A 216 -15.01 12.31 -10.35
N THR A 217 -13.92 12.72 -9.69
CA THR A 217 -13.92 13.93 -8.84
C THR A 217 -13.95 15.21 -9.69
N PHE A 218 -13.25 15.24 -10.81
CA PHE A 218 -13.27 16.37 -11.73
C PHE A 218 -14.62 16.51 -12.43
N GLU A 219 -15.22 15.41 -12.91
CA GLU A 219 -16.57 15.44 -13.45
C GLU A 219 -17.58 15.97 -12.43
N LEU A 220 -17.49 15.53 -11.17
CA LEU A 220 -18.36 16.01 -10.11
C LEU A 220 -18.19 17.52 -9.88
N ARG A 221 -16.95 18.01 -9.85
CA ARG A 221 -16.64 19.43 -9.68
C ARG A 221 -17.16 20.26 -10.86
N ASP A 222 -17.00 19.77 -12.09
CA ASP A 222 -17.47 20.45 -13.30
C ASP A 222 -18.99 20.57 -13.31
N ILE A 223 -19.71 19.51 -12.95
CA ILE A 223 -21.19 19.53 -12.81
C ILE A 223 -21.62 20.55 -11.76
N LEU A 224 -20.95 20.60 -10.61
CA LEU A 224 -21.27 21.58 -9.56
C LEU A 224 -21.00 23.03 -9.98
N SER A 225 -19.98 23.26 -10.82
CA SER A 225 -19.59 24.61 -11.25
C SER A 225 -20.39 25.14 -12.45
N SER A 226 -20.78 24.26 -13.38
CA SER A 226 -21.51 24.62 -14.60
C SER A 226 -23.02 24.62 -14.40
N GLY A 227 -23.54 23.89 -13.39
CA GLY A 227 -24.97 23.67 -13.21
C GLY A 227 -25.63 22.86 -14.34
N GLU A 228 -24.85 22.39 -15.32
CA GLU A 228 -25.33 21.67 -16.48
C GLU A 228 -25.25 20.16 -16.21
N ASP A 229 -26.40 19.49 -16.27
CA ASP A 229 -26.47 18.07 -15.97
C ASP A 229 -25.88 17.25 -17.14
N ASN A 230 -24.61 16.89 -17.04
CA ASN A 230 -23.95 16.08 -18.06
C ASN A 230 -24.56 14.65 -18.06
N SER A 231 -25.44 14.38 -19.02
CA SER A 231 -26.15 13.09 -19.19
C SER A 231 -25.20 11.89 -19.34
N ASN A 232 -23.96 12.13 -19.78
CA ASN A 232 -22.94 11.11 -20.01
C ASN A 232 -21.92 10.93 -18.88
N ALA A 233 -22.07 11.63 -17.75
CA ALA A 233 -21.13 11.53 -16.63
C ALA A 233 -20.96 10.08 -16.17
N LEU A 234 -19.71 9.65 -15.92
CA LEU A 234 -19.39 8.28 -15.50
C LEU A 234 -20.15 7.89 -14.23
N MET A 235 -20.37 8.86 -13.34
CA MET A 235 -21.13 8.69 -12.09
C MET A 235 -22.59 8.25 -12.27
N LYS A 236 -23.19 8.44 -13.46
CA LYS A 236 -24.60 8.07 -13.71
C LYS A 236 -24.77 6.57 -14.01
N ARG A 237 -23.67 5.85 -14.23
CA ARG A 237 -23.69 4.43 -14.58
C ARG A 237 -23.02 3.62 -13.47
N GLU A 238 -23.55 2.45 -13.19
CA GLU A 238 -22.98 1.57 -12.16
C GLU A 238 -21.73 0.82 -12.66
N TRP A 239 -21.66 0.50 -13.96
CA TRP A 239 -20.59 -0.35 -14.51
C TRP A 239 -19.17 0.22 -14.34
N PRO A 240 -18.88 1.53 -14.48
CA PRO A 240 -17.52 2.05 -14.35
C PRO A 240 -16.98 1.87 -12.94
N PHE A 241 -17.85 1.99 -11.92
CA PHE A 241 -17.51 1.71 -10.54
C PHE A 241 -17.03 0.26 -10.36
N TYR A 242 -17.74 -0.74 -10.90
CA TYR A 242 -17.24 -2.11 -10.79
C TYR A 242 -15.94 -2.33 -11.56
N VAL A 243 -15.83 -1.81 -12.78
CA VAL A 243 -14.68 -2.10 -13.66
C VAL A 243 -13.42 -1.37 -13.24
N LEU A 244 -13.52 -0.11 -12.80
CA LEU A 244 -12.37 0.77 -12.56
C LEU A 244 -12.08 1.00 -11.07
N GLU A 245 -13.03 0.74 -10.18
CA GLU A 245 -12.85 0.85 -8.74
C GLU A 245 -12.77 -0.54 -8.08
N ALA A 246 -13.71 -1.44 -8.37
CA ALA A 246 -13.79 -2.74 -7.69
C ALA A 246 -12.79 -3.77 -8.21
N ILE A 247 -12.77 -3.99 -9.53
CA ILE A 247 -11.95 -5.03 -10.17
C ILE A 247 -10.45 -4.80 -9.94
N PRO A 248 -9.87 -3.59 -10.06
CA PRO A 248 -8.44 -3.40 -9.86
C PRO A 248 -8.01 -3.75 -8.43
N VAL A 249 -8.82 -3.40 -7.44
CA VAL A 249 -8.58 -3.73 -6.02
C VAL A 249 -8.76 -5.23 -5.78
N ALA A 250 -9.73 -5.86 -6.41
CA ALA A 250 -9.90 -7.32 -6.38
C ALA A 250 -8.68 -8.04 -6.98
N LEU A 251 -8.24 -7.63 -8.17
CA LEU A 251 -7.04 -8.19 -8.81
C LEU A 251 -5.80 -7.97 -7.94
N TYR A 252 -5.68 -6.80 -7.31
CA TYR A 252 -4.59 -6.47 -6.41
C TYR A 252 -4.50 -7.47 -5.24
N THR A 253 -5.63 -7.77 -4.58
CA THR A 253 -5.63 -8.70 -3.44
C THR A 253 -5.25 -10.12 -3.86
N TYR A 254 -5.71 -10.58 -5.03
CA TYR A 254 -5.32 -11.88 -5.57
C TYR A 254 -3.86 -11.91 -6.03
N TRP A 255 -3.36 -10.82 -6.62
CA TRP A 255 -1.96 -10.70 -7.03
C TRP A 255 -1.01 -10.88 -5.84
N LEU A 256 -1.32 -10.25 -4.70
CA LEU A 256 -0.58 -10.44 -3.47
C LEU A 256 -0.71 -11.84 -2.88
N ASN A 257 -1.86 -12.49 -3.05
CA ASN A 257 -2.02 -13.89 -2.63
C ASN A 257 -1.13 -14.83 -3.44
N ILE A 258 -0.98 -14.57 -4.75
CA ILE A 258 -0.14 -15.37 -5.63
C ILE A 258 1.35 -15.11 -5.34
N ILE A 259 1.72 -13.83 -5.23
CA ILE A 259 3.10 -13.38 -5.01
C ILE A 259 3.24 -12.85 -3.58
N HIS A 260 2.95 -13.70 -2.60
CA HIS A 260 3.01 -13.30 -1.20
C HIS A 260 4.45 -12.94 -0.79
N PRO A 261 4.71 -11.74 -0.21
CA PRO A 261 6.07 -11.27 0.07
C PRO A 261 6.82 -12.18 1.06
N GLY A 262 6.09 -12.80 1.99
CA GLY A 262 6.66 -13.79 2.92
C GLY A 262 7.15 -15.11 2.27
N ARG A 263 6.98 -15.31 0.95
CA ARG A 263 7.63 -16.39 0.21
C ARG A 263 9.03 -16.01 -0.28
N TYR A 264 9.28 -14.71 -0.50
CA TYR A 264 10.47 -14.21 -1.20
C TYR A 264 11.40 -13.38 -0.30
N LEU A 265 10.89 -12.90 0.84
CA LEU A 265 11.65 -12.15 1.84
C LEU A 265 11.78 -12.92 3.16
N PRO A 266 12.91 -12.80 3.85
CA PRO A 266 13.09 -13.37 5.17
C PRO A 266 12.22 -12.65 6.22
N HIS A 267 11.73 -13.43 7.19
CA HIS A 267 10.99 -12.92 8.34
C HIS A 267 11.84 -11.95 9.17
N ASP A 268 13.12 -12.28 9.41
CA ASP A 268 14.02 -11.41 10.15
C ASP A 268 14.44 -10.19 9.31
N GLN A 269 14.40 -9.02 9.92
CA GLN A 269 14.78 -7.75 9.29
C GLN A 269 16.29 -7.56 9.15
N ARG A 270 17.07 -8.36 9.87
CA ARG A 270 18.53 -8.32 9.90
C ARG A 270 19.18 -9.10 8.77
N GLN A 271 18.43 -10.00 8.13
CA GLN A 271 18.89 -10.78 7.00
C GLN A 271 18.91 -9.93 5.73
N TYR A 272 20.09 -9.79 5.11
CA TYR A 272 20.30 -8.99 3.90
C TYR A 272 21.09 -9.77 2.85
N LEU A 273 20.94 -9.37 1.58
CA LEU A 273 21.67 -9.92 0.44
C LEU A 273 23.04 -9.26 0.31
N ASP A 274 24.08 -10.07 0.22
CA ASP A 274 25.45 -9.64 0.01
C ASP A 274 25.70 -9.22 -1.46
N PHE A 275 26.83 -8.55 -1.74
CA PHE A 275 27.18 -8.03 -3.06
C PHE A 275 27.29 -9.09 -4.16
N ASP A 276 27.48 -10.35 -3.79
CA ASP A 276 27.53 -11.48 -4.73
C ASP A 276 26.16 -11.83 -5.34
N GLY A 277 25.08 -11.25 -4.81
CA GLY A 277 23.70 -11.51 -5.25
C GLY A 277 23.21 -12.93 -4.96
N LYS A 278 23.95 -13.70 -4.15
CA LYS A 278 23.70 -15.13 -3.88
C LYS A 278 23.74 -15.47 -2.40
N THR A 279 24.61 -14.84 -1.62
CA THR A 279 24.79 -15.12 -0.20
C THR A 279 23.97 -14.15 0.61
N GLU A 280 23.32 -14.66 1.66
CA GLU A 280 22.58 -13.84 2.60
C GLU A 280 23.31 -13.86 3.93
N ARG A 281 23.37 -12.69 4.59
CA ARG A 281 24.10 -12.50 5.85
C ARG A 281 23.19 -11.88 6.91
N MET A 282 23.52 -12.11 8.18
CA MET A 282 22.81 -11.53 9.32
C MET A 282 23.56 -10.29 9.84
N GLY A 283 23.05 -9.11 9.50
CA GLY A 283 23.62 -7.84 9.93
C GLY A 283 23.08 -7.35 11.28
N PRO A 284 23.58 -6.21 11.78
CA PRO A 284 23.04 -5.58 12.99
C PRO A 284 21.65 -4.95 12.76
N GLY A 285 21.16 -4.99 11.51
CA GLY A 285 19.97 -4.27 11.06
C GLY A 285 20.23 -2.78 10.89
N TRP A 286 19.20 -2.04 10.51
CA TRP A 286 19.27 -0.58 10.46
C TRP A 286 19.20 -0.01 11.88
N ILE A 287 20.37 0.27 12.48
CA ILE A 287 20.49 0.83 13.83
C ILE A 287 19.87 2.24 13.86
N HIS A 288 18.88 2.47 14.71
CA HIS A 288 18.31 3.79 14.98
C HIS A 288 18.61 4.19 16.41
N LYS A 289 19.71 4.91 16.62
CA LYS A 289 19.91 5.65 17.87
C LYS A 289 19.38 7.07 17.64
N ARG A 290 18.12 7.32 17.99
CA ARG A 290 17.55 8.67 18.06
C ARG A 290 17.28 9.03 19.50
N HIS A 291 17.74 10.20 19.92
CA HIS A 291 17.40 10.78 21.21
C HIS A 291 15.93 11.24 21.17
N TRP A 292 15.16 10.98 22.23
CA TRP A 292 13.72 11.23 22.31
C TRP A 292 13.29 12.66 21.91
N ALA A 293 14.12 13.66 22.19
CA ALA A 293 13.86 15.07 21.86
C ALA A 293 13.72 15.33 20.34
N MET A 294 14.45 14.60 19.49
CA MET A 294 14.31 14.74 18.03
C MET A 294 12.98 14.14 17.53
N PHE A 295 12.34 13.24 18.29
CA PHE A 295 11.03 12.68 17.95
C PHE A 295 9.91 13.72 18.09
N ILE A 296 10.07 14.68 19.00
CA ILE A 296 9.11 15.79 19.19
C ILE A 296 9.34 16.88 18.14
N ALA A 297 10.60 17.24 17.90
CA ALA A 297 10.93 18.34 16.98
C ALA A 297 10.68 17.99 15.50
N ASP A 298 10.89 16.73 15.12
CA ASP A 298 10.70 16.26 13.75
C ASP A 298 10.20 14.80 13.78
N PRO A 299 8.88 14.58 13.99
CA PRO A 299 8.29 13.25 14.18
C PRO A 299 8.49 12.33 12.96
N PHE A 300 8.68 12.91 11.77
CA PHE A 300 8.92 12.17 10.52
C PHE A 300 10.40 12.17 10.08
N ASP A 301 11.26 12.91 10.78
CA ASP A 301 12.70 13.09 10.52
C ASP A 301 13.01 13.59 9.09
N PHE A 302 12.25 14.57 8.60
CA PHE A 302 12.47 15.20 7.29
C PHE A 302 13.90 15.77 7.13
N ILE A 303 14.51 16.27 8.20
CA ILE A 303 15.87 16.84 8.17
C ILE A 303 16.93 15.72 8.12
N GLY A 304 16.69 14.61 8.83
CA GLY A 304 17.54 13.41 8.78
C GLY A 304 17.33 12.56 7.52
N MET A 305 16.23 12.75 6.80
CA MET A 305 15.81 12.01 5.59
C MET A 305 16.78 12.18 4.42
N LEU A 306 17.36 13.38 4.26
CA LEU A 306 18.36 13.69 3.24
C LEU A 306 19.80 13.42 3.70
N SER A 307 19.99 13.22 5.00
CA SER A 307 21.31 13.03 5.60
C SER A 307 21.66 11.55 5.71
N MET A 308 22.16 10.98 4.62
CA MET A 308 22.79 9.65 4.58
C MET A 308 24.05 9.54 5.48
N LYS A 309 24.55 10.66 6.04
CA LYS A 309 25.85 10.80 6.71
C LYS A 309 26.02 10.03 8.04
N LYS A 310 24.96 9.49 8.65
CA LYS A 310 25.03 8.79 9.95
C LYS A 310 24.90 7.27 9.86
N ARG A 311 25.16 6.69 8.69
CA ARG A 311 25.00 5.25 8.46
C ARG A 311 26.35 4.55 8.65
N ASP A 312 26.41 3.58 9.56
CA ASP A 312 27.48 2.58 9.52
C ASP A 312 27.15 1.62 8.36
N PRO A 313 27.93 1.61 7.27
CA PRO A 313 27.71 0.73 6.14
C PRO A 313 28.21 -0.68 6.50
N TYR A 314 27.55 -1.33 7.46
CA TYR A 314 27.90 -2.67 7.95
C TYR A 314 28.07 -3.69 6.83
N TYR A 315 27.31 -3.50 5.76
CA TYR A 315 27.29 -4.33 4.56
C TYR A 315 28.57 -4.22 3.70
N LEU A 316 29.43 -3.22 3.92
CA LEU A 316 30.78 -3.15 3.34
C LEU A 316 31.78 -4.05 4.06
N ARG A 317 31.40 -4.62 5.20
CA ARG A 317 32.24 -5.49 6.03
C ARG A 317 31.59 -6.89 6.13
N PRO A 318 31.45 -7.61 4.99
CA PRO A 318 30.72 -8.88 4.95
C PRO A 318 31.31 -9.95 5.89
N ASN A 319 32.63 -9.90 6.13
CA ASN A 319 33.35 -10.84 6.99
C ASN A 319 32.96 -10.74 8.48
N GLU A 320 32.38 -9.61 8.91
CA GLU A 320 31.91 -9.44 10.29
C GLU A 320 30.55 -10.09 10.56
N TRP A 321 29.84 -10.53 9.50
CA TRP A 321 28.45 -10.97 9.59
C TRP A 321 28.30 -12.43 9.13
N PRO A 322 27.67 -13.30 9.95
CA PRO A 322 27.52 -14.70 9.61
C PRO A 322 26.61 -14.90 8.40
N GLU A 323 26.97 -15.88 7.57
CA GLU A 323 26.14 -16.35 6.46
C GLU A 323 24.95 -17.17 6.97
N THR A 324 23.83 -17.09 6.26
CA THR A 324 22.64 -17.85 6.58
C THR A 324 22.47 -19.04 5.64
N ASP A 325 22.22 -20.22 6.20
CA ASP A 325 21.87 -21.42 5.43
C ASP A 325 20.46 -21.30 4.80
N ASN A 326 19.59 -20.43 5.35
CA ASN A 326 18.21 -20.20 4.88
C ASN A 326 18.16 -19.08 3.83
N CYS A 327 18.79 -19.35 2.68
CA CYS A 327 19.00 -18.37 1.61
C CYS A 327 17.82 -18.28 0.62
N PHE A 328 17.10 -17.16 0.61
CA PHE A 328 16.00 -16.89 -0.31
C PHE A 328 16.48 -16.63 -1.75
N ALA A 329 17.63 -15.96 -1.93
CA ALA A 329 18.21 -15.66 -3.24
C ALA A 329 18.50 -16.91 -4.08
N GLN A 330 18.88 -18.00 -3.41
CA GLN A 330 19.16 -19.29 -4.04
C GLN A 330 17.95 -20.25 -4.06
N GLY A 331 16.77 -19.79 -3.61
CA GLY A 331 15.56 -20.62 -3.56
C GLY A 331 15.56 -21.71 -2.49
N ARG A 332 16.56 -21.73 -1.60
CA ARG A 332 16.64 -22.67 -0.45
C ARG A 332 15.87 -22.15 0.77
N GLY A 333 15.53 -20.86 0.78
CA GLY A 333 14.92 -20.15 1.89
C GLY A 333 13.43 -20.42 2.08
N SER A 334 12.98 -20.54 3.33
CA SER A 334 11.56 -20.59 3.67
C SER A 334 11.28 -19.95 5.04
N ASN A 335 10.16 -19.22 5.15
CA ASN A 335 9.67 -18.76 6.45
C ASN A 335 8.83 -19.81 7.20
N VAL A 336 8.51 -20.95 6.56
CA VAL A 336 7.72 -22.03 7.19
C VAL A 336 8.59 -22.83 8.16
N LYS A 337 9.87 -23.02 7.83
CA LYS A 337 10.86 -23.68 8.68
C LYS A 337 11.96 -22.68 9.02
N PRO A 338 12.15 -22.26 10.29
CA PRO A 338 13.20 -21.31 10.62
C PRO A 338 14.57 -21.90 10.27
N GLY A 339 15.40 -21.11 9.59
CA GLY A 339 16.79 -21.45 9.29
C GLY A 339 17.62 -21.69 10.54
N LYS A 340 18.61 -22.58 10.46
CA LYS A 340 19.71 -22.63 11.42
C LYS A 340 20.74 -21.56 11.03
N TYR A 341 21.31 -20.87 12.01
CA TYR A 341 22.36 -19.88 11.80
C TYR A 341 23.72 -20.51 12.08
N LYS A 342 24.70 -20.34 11.19
CA LYS A 342 26.09 -20.68 11.50
C LYS A 342 26.69 -19.51 12.26
N ALA A 343 27.17 -19.75 13.48
CA ALA A 343 28.01 -18.78 14.18
C ALA A 343 29.32 -18.62 13.41
N LEU A 344 29.83 -17.40 13.28
CA LEU A 344 31.19 -17.17 12.81
C LEU A 344 32.15 -17.89 13.77
N SER A 345 32.95 -18.84 13.27
CA SER A 345 34.03 -19.41 14.07
C SER A 345 35.04 -18.32 14.36
N LYS A 346 35.25 -18.02 15.64
CA LYS A 346 36.08 -16.91 16.15
C LYS A 346 37.60 -17.08 15.90
N ASN A 347 38.03 -17.89 14.93
CA ASN A 347 39.37 -18.47 14.89
C ASN A 347 40.27 -18.08 13.72
N GLU A 348 39.90 -17.15 12.82
CA GLU A 348 40.80 -16.77 11.70
C GLU A 348 41.33 -15.33 11.78
N SER A 349 41.04 -14.59 12.85
CA SER A 349 41.59 -13.23 13.06
C SER A 349 42.87 -13.19 13.90
N ASN A 350 43.48 -14.34 14.24
CA ASN A 350 44.59 -14.41 15.20
C ASN A 350 45.89 -15.07 14.68
N GLU A 351 46.05 -15.33 13.38
CA GLU A 351 47.25 -16.00 12.85
C GLU A 351 48.09 -15.20 11.84
N SER A 352 47.86 -13.89 11.68
CA SER A 352 48.73 -13.03 10.86
C SER A 352 49.46 -11.95 11.66
N SER A 353 49.73 -12.20 12.93
CA SER A 353 50.62 -11.36 13.75
C SER A 353 51.36 -12.22 14.79
N VAL A 354 52.34 -12.99 14.32
CA VAL A 354 53.52 -13.41 15.11
C VAL A 354 54.74 -13.24 14.24
#